data_AF-Q2SD44-F1
#
_entry.id   AF-Q2SD44-F1
#
_cell.length_a   1.000
_cell.length_b   1.000
_cell.length_c   1.000
_cell.angle_alpha   90.00
_cell.angle_beta   90.00
_cell.angle_gamma   90.00
#
_symmetry.space_group_name_H-M   'P 1'
#
loop_
_entity.id
_entity.type
_entity.pdbx_description
1 polymer ?
#
loop_
_entity_poly.entity_id
_entity_poly.type
_entity_poly.pdbx_seq_one_letter_code
_entity_poly.pdbx_strand_id
1 'polypeptide(L)' 'MEISKRSNDQQSNKHHRSDRFFAVDGKWYYRTREKIHLGPYEALEEAEDGLIAYLRYLHVAERRE' A
#
# COMPACT_ATOMS: atom_id res chain seq x y z
N MET A 1 30.28 -19.97 29.53
CA MET A 1 28.82 -20.16 29.46
C MET A 1 28.20 -18.77 29.56
N GLU A 2 28.39 -17.90 28.57
CA GLU A 2 27.68 -17.84 27.28
C GLU A 2 26.15 -17.88 27.45
N ILE A 3 25.57 -16.68 27.55
CA ILE A 3 24.13 -16.47 27.38
C ILE A 3 24.01 -15.44 26.27
N SER A 4 23.44 -15.92 25.18
CA SER A 4 23.54 -15.42 23.82
C SER A 4 23.03 -13.99 23.67
N LYS A 5 23.81 -13.17 22.95
CA LYS A 5 23.43 -11.85 22.46
C LYS A 5 22.11 -11.98 21.71
N ARG A 6 21.06 -11.31 22.20
CA ARG A 6 19.81 -11.13 21.46
C ARG A 6 20.06 -10.11 20.35
N SER A 7 20.72 -10.54 19.29
CA SER A 7 20.77 -9.84 18.02
C SER A 7 19.42 -10.05 17.32
N ASN A 8 18.36 -9.43 17.84
CA ASN A 8 17.13 -9.34 17.08
C ASN A 8 17.20 -8.02 16.32
N ASP A 9 17.76 -8.13 15.12
CA ASP A 9 17.53 -7.24 14.01
C ASP A 9 16.03 -6.90 13.95
N GLN A 10 15.65 -5.77 14.53
CA GLN A 10 14.38 -5.13 14.26
C GLN A 10 14.71 -3.95 13.39
N GLN A 11 15.32 -4.29 12.25
CA GLN A 11 15.27 -3.49 11.04
C GLN A 11 13.92 -2.83 11.00
N SER A 12 13.95 -1.50 11.08
CA SER A 12 12.96 -0.54 10.64
C SER A 12 12.01 -1.14 9.61
N ASN A 13 11.08 -1.99 10.06
CA ASN A 13 9.95 -2.43 9.27
C ASN A 13 8.98 -1.27 9.43
N LYS A 14 9.34 -0.19 8.74
CA LYS A 14 8.58 1.01 8.52
C LYS A 14 7.31 0.52 7.85
N HIS A 15 6.36 0.01 8.63
CA HIS A 15 5.18 -0.76 8.19
C HIS A 15 4.81 -0.28 6.80
N HIS A 16 5.31 -0.98 5.80
CA HIS A 16 5.15 -0.53 4.45
C HIS A 16 3.64 -0.62 4.27
N ARG A 17 2.96 0.51 4.10
CA ARG A 17 1.52 0.53 3.75
C ARG A 17 1.26 -0.16 2.40
N SER A 18 2.24 -0.91 1.88
CA SER A 18 2.27 -1.72 0.67
C SER A 18 1.40 -2.98 0.72
N ASP A 19 0.70 -3.30 1.82
CA ASP A 19 -0.36 -4.37 1.75
C ASP A 19 -1.46 -4.03 0.73
N ARG A 20 -1.57 -2.75 0.37
CA ARG A 20 -2.57 -2.30 -0.59
C ARG A 20 -2.15 -2.44 -2.05
N PHE A 21 -0.91 -2.78 -2.38
CA PHE A 21 -0.47 -2.89 -3.77
C PHE A 21 -0.07 -4.32 -4.11
N PHE A 22 -0.53 -4.83 -5.24
CA PHE A 22 -0.24 -6.19 -5.68
C PHE A 22 -0.17 -6.26 -7.21
N ALA A 23 0.68 -7.14 -7.73
CA ALA A 23 0.81 -7.36 -9.16
C ALA A 23 0.12 -8.68 -9.56
N VAL A 24 -0.67 -8.64 -10.63
CA VAL A 24 -1.30 -9.82 -11.24
C VAL A 24 -1.02 -9.75 -12.74
N ASP A 25 -0.43 -10.81 -13.28
CA ASP A 25 -0.12 -10.92 -14.72
C ASP A 25 0.77 -9.78 -15.26
N GLY A 26 1.74 -9.32 -14.44
CA GLY A 26 2.62 -8.20 -14.80
C GLY A 26 1.95 -6.82 -14.79
N LYS A 27 0.69 -6.73 -14.35
CA LYS A 27 -0.03 -5.48 -14.13
C LYS A 27 -0.17 -5.19 -12.64
N TRP A 28 -0.05 -3.93 -12.28
CA TRP A 28 -0.16 -3.46 -10.89
C TRP A 28 -1.59 -3.08 -10.55
N TYR A 29 -1.99 -3.38 -9.33
CA TYR A 29 -3.30 -3.07 -8.78
C TYR A 29 -3.13 -2.57 -7.36
N TYR A 30 -4.12 -1.83 -6.88
CA TYR A 30 -4.26 -1.54 -5.46
C TYR A 30 -5.63 -1.89 -4.90
N ARG A 31 -5.66 -2.25 -3.62
CA ARG A 31 -6.86 -2.61 -2.87
C ARG A 31 -7.23 -1.51 -1.89
N THR A 32 -8.48 -1.05 -1.98
CA THR A 32 -9.05 -0.12 -1.00
C THR A 32 -9.54 -0.86 0.25
N ARG A 33 -9.88 -0.13 1.31
CA ARG A 33 -10.43 -0.73 2.55
C ARG A 33 -11.77 -1.44 2.32
N GLU A 34 -12.49 -1.05 1.27
CA GLU A 34 -13.76 -1.65 0.84
C GLU A 34 -13.57 -2.97 0.04
N LYS A 35 -12.33 -3.48 -0.04
CA LYS A 35 -11.95 -4.62 -0.89
C LYS A 35 -12.20 -4.40 -2.38
N ILE A 36 -12.24 -3.15 -2.83
CA ILE A 36 -12.29 -2.82 -4.25
C ILE A 36 -10.85 -2.87 -4.79
N HIS A 37 -10.67 -3.53 -5.92
CA HIS A 37 -9.40 -3.59 -6.64
C HIS A 37 -9.41 -2.56 -7.78
N LEU A 38 -8.42 -1.68 -7.80
CA LEU A 38 -8.28 -0.60 -8.76
C LEU A 38 -6.98 -0.78 -9.55
N GLY A 39 -7.05 -0.53 -10.85
CA GLY A 39 -6.05 -0.88 -11.86
C GLY A 39 -6.75 -1.42 -13.12
N PRO A 40 -6.02 -2.08 -14.04
CA PRO A 40 -4.58 -2.35 -14.04
C PRO A 40 -3.72 -1.11 -14.31
N TYR A 41 -2.54 -1.08 -13.71
CA TYR A 41 -1.47 -0.11 -13.94
C TYR A 41 -0.24 -0.81 -14.52
N GLU A 42 0.59 -0.10 -15.28
CA GLU A 42 1.79 -0.70 -15.87
C GLU A 42 2.97 -0.68 -14.90
N ALA A 43 3.03 0.35 -14.05
CA ALA A 43 4.02 0.48 -12.99
C ALA A 43 3.38 0.63 -11.60
N LEU A 44 4.15 0.29 -10.56
CA LEU A 44 3.75 0.51 -9.16
C LEU A 44 3.51 2.01 -8.89
N GLU A 45 4.35 2.89 -9.45
CA GLU A 45 4.22 4.35 -9.28
C GLU A 45 2.87 4.88 -9.78
N GLU A 46 2.37 4.37 -10.91
CA GLU A 46 1.04 4.73 -11.42
C GLU A 46 -0.08 4.27 -10.48
N ALA A 47 0.05 3.07 -9.91
CA ALA A 47 -0.90 2.58 -8.91
C ALA A 47 -0.88 3.47 -7.66
N GLU A 48 0.31 3.92 -7.22
CA GLU A 48 0.48 4.82 -6.09
C GLU A 48 -0.17 6.18 -6.35
N ASP A 49 0.05 6.79 -7.52
CA ASP A 49 -0.61 8.05 -7.91
C ASP A 49 -2.14 7.88 -7.95
N GLY A 50 -2.62 6.76 -8.54
CA GLY A 50 -4.03 6.40 -8.57
C GLY A 50 -4.66 6.29 -7.18
N LEU A 51 -3.94 5.71 -6.21
CA LEU A 51 -4.40 5.66 -4.81
C LEU A 51 -4.47 7.07 -4.19
N ILE A 52 -3.48 7.93 -4.44
CA ILE A 52 -3.48 9.31 -3.92
C ILE A 52 -4.65 10.11 -4.51
N ALA A 53 -4.90 9.98 -5.82
CA ALA A 53 -6.04 10.59 -6.49
C ALA A 53 -7.37 10.10 -5.90
N TYR A 54 -7.50 8.79 -5.66
CA TYR A 54 -8.69 8.20 -5.04
C TYR A 54 -8.92 8.72 -3.61
N LEU A 55 -7.88 8.80 -2.78
CA LEU A 55 -7.98 9.37 -1.43
C LEU A 55 -8.40 10.84 -1.45
N ARG A 56 -7.89 11.63 -2.42
CA ARG A 56 -8.31 13.02 -2.62
C ARG A 56 -9.78 13.11 -3.01
N TYR A 57 -10.24 12.25 -3.92
CA TYR A 57 -11.64 12.18 -4.31
C TYR A 57 -12.55 11.88 -3.12
N LEU A 58 -12.23 10.87 -2.30
CA LEU A 58 -13.01 10.53 -1.11
C LEU A 58 -13.08 11.70 -0.12
N HIS A 59 -11.96 12.36 0.15
CA HIS A 59 -11.91 13.51 1.07
C HIS A 59 -12.75 14.70 0.61
N VAL A 60 -12.90 14.88 -0.70
CA VAL A 60 -13.78 15.91 -1.27
C VAL A 60 -15.24 15.46 -1.28
N ALA A 61 -15.50 14.17 -1.55
CA ALA A 61 -16.84 13.59 -1.57
C ALA A 61 -17.51 13.63 -0.18
N GLU A 62 -16.77 13.31 0.89
CA GLU A 62 -17.28 13.34 2.28
C GLU A 62 -17.62 14.76 2.77
N ARG A 63 -17.13 15.82 2.10
CA ARG A 63 -17.34 17.21 2.53
C ARG A 63 -18.55 17.89 1.88
N ARG A 64 -19.38 17.16 1.14
CA ARG A 64 -20.54 17.69 0.41
C ARG A 64 -21.89 17.38 1.06
N GLU A 65 -21.92 16.95 2.31
CA GLU A 65 -23.16 16.73 3.08
C GLU A 65 -23.38 17.77 4.17
#